data_AF-A0A1D8S2B6-F1
#
_entry.id   AF-A0A1D8S2B6-F1
#
_cell.length_a   1.000
_cell.length_b   1.000
_cell.length_c   1.000
_cell.angle_alpha   90.00
_cell.angle_beta   90.00
_cell.angle_gamma   90.00
#
_symmetry.space_group_name_H-M   'P 1'
#
loop_
_entity.id
_entity.type
_entity.pdbx_description
1 polymer ?
#
loop_
_entity_poly.entity_id
_entity_poly.type
_entity_poly.pdbx_seq_one_letter_code
_entity_poly.pdbx_strand_id
1 'polypeptide(L)'
;MIAIVGGGIAGLAAAYRLRQAGREVRVYEAAEAVGGLAGTYETAGDPIERYYHHLSKSEERIVELIDELGLGPDLQWPIGKNAYYMDGTVYPLDTPWEIAAYPYLSVYDTFRLGMLVLGVDMRGGIPSPGAYEDLTAYEDVPIEDFVREHTTDGVYENFFEPLLEAKFGERKTEVSAAWLLGRVRFRGERDLLRGEPLGYLDGGFGRLIDALVDAIGEERVITGTRVTAIEVDDSVQSITVEGAESGTREVEAVIVATMPDVLADLTGYESDVSFQGTVCSVVSMDEPLTDTYWLNIGDEAPFGALIEHTNFVDPEHYGGEHLLYVPKYVQSMDDPLWEQTDSEIESTWLAGIESLFPDFDREAINWIETSRNRRTAPVYERGYLETVIPFDLQAAVGEGVYYAGMASRAQYPERSLDGGVVAGETVADLVLAQE
;
A
#
# COMPACT_ATOMS: atom_id res chain seq x y z
N MET A 1 -23.77 -19.96 6.92
CA MET A 1 -23.37 -18.82 6.07
C MET A 1 -22.25 -18.06 6.78
N ILE A 2 -21.20 -17.71 6.04
CA ILE A 2 -20.04 -16.96 6.55
C ILE A 2 -20.20 -15.50 6.12
N ALA A 3 -20.16 -14.57 7.07
CA ALA A 3 -20.22 -13.15 6.77
C ALA A 3 -18.81 -12.54 6.69
N ILE A 4 -18.59 -11.68 5.72
CA ILE A 4 -17.34 -10.95 5.53
C ILE A 4 -17.64 -9.46 5.65
N VAL A 5 -16.97 -8.79 6.57
CA VAL A 5 -17.11 -7.36 6.83
C VAL A 5 -15.99 -6.62 6.10
N GLY A 6 -16.34 -5.84 5.08
CA GLY A 6 -15.41 -5.10 4.22
C GLY A 6 -15.23 -5.72 2.84
N GLY A 7 -15.50 -4.93 1.79
CA GLY A 7 -15.35 -5.26 0.38
C GLY A 7 -14.00 -4.84 -0.21
N GLY A 8 -12.95 -4.76 0.59
CA GLY A 8 -11.58 -4.60 0.10
C GLY A 8 -10.99 -5.91 -0.41
N ILE A 9 -9.77 -5.85 -0.99
CA ILE A 9 -9.09 -7.01 -1.60
C ILE A 9 -9.02 -8.23 -0.66
N ALA A 10 -8.77 -8.04 0.63
CA ALA A 10 -8.70 -9.14 1.60
C ALA A 10 -10.06 -9.83 1.83
N GLY A 11 -11.14 -9.04 1.95
CA GLY A 11 -12.49 -9.58 2.10
C GLY A 11 -12.96 -10.30 0.83
N LEU A 12 -12.66 -9.76 -0.35
CA LEU A 12 -12.98 -10.39 -1.63
C LEU A 12 -12.17 -11.67 -1.86
N ALA A 13 -10.87 -11.68 -1.55
CA ALA A 13 -10.04 -12.88 -1.64
C ALA A 13 -10.55 -13.99 -0.69
N ALA A 14 -10.90 -13.64 0.55
CA ALA A 14 -11.52 -14.58 1.49
C ALA A 14 -12.84 -15.15 0.95
N ALA A 15 -13.71 -14.29 0.42
CA ALA A 15 -14.98 -14.69 -0.17
C ALA A 15 -14.76 -15.65 -1.34
N TYR A 16 -13.86 -15.30 -2.26
CA TYR A 16 -13.52 -16.11 -3.44
C TYR A 16 -13.04 -17.50 -3.03
N ARG A 17 -12.08 -17.57 -2.10
CA ARG A 17 -11.53 -18.82 -1.56
C ARG A 17 -12.60 -19.71 -0.92
N LEU A 18 -13.47 -19.13 -0.10
CA LEU A 18 -14.59 -19.85 0.52
C LEU A 18 -15.63 -20.33 -0.52
N ARG A 19 -15.90 -19.53 -1.55
CA ARG A 19 -16.79 -19.90 -2.66
C ARG A 19 -16.24 -21.06 -3.47
N GLN A 20 -14.94 -21.10 -3.76
CA GLN A 20 -14.29 -22.23 -4.40
C GLN A 20 -14.47 -23.54 -3.59
N ALA A 21 -14.50 -23.43 -2.25
CA ALA A 21 -14.79 -24.55 -1.35
C ALA A 21 -16.28 -24.88 -1.21
N GLY A 22 -17.17 -24.23 -1.97
CA GLY A 22 -18.61 -24.49 -1.97
C GLY A 22 -19.37 -23.88 -0.79
N ARG A 23 -18.76 -22.96 -0.03
CA ARG A 23 -19.40 -22.31 1.11
C ARG A 23 -20.41 -21.24 0.69
N GLU A 24 -21.40 -21.02 1.56
CA GLU A 24 -22.30 -19.87 1.46
C GLU A 24 -21.66 -18.67 2.16
N VAL A 25 -21.34 -17.63 1.40
CA VAL A 25 -20.76 -16.39 1.90
C VAL A 25 -21.58 -15.17 1.50
N ARG A 26 -21.49 -14.11 2.31
CA ARG A 26 -21.92 -12.74 1.96
C ARG A 26 -20.86 -11.73 2.38
N VAL A 27 -20.51 -10.83 1.48
CA VAL A 27 -19.63 -9.68 1.73
C VAL A 27 -20.50 -8.46 1.96
N TYR A 28 -20.26 -7.73 3.05
CA TYR A 28 -20.94 -6.49 3.36
C TYR A 28 -19.94 -5.33 3.30
N GLU A 29 -20.19 -4.38 2.41
CA GLU A 29 -19.39 -3.17 2.23
C GLU A 29 -20.24 -1.94 2.56
N ALA A 30 -19.72 -1.07 3.42
CA ALA A 30 -20.43 0.12 3.87
C ALA A 30 -20.48 1.22 2.80
N ALA A 31 -19.47 1.29 1.93
CA ALA A 31 -19.43 2.20 0.79
C ALA A 31 -20.31 1.69 -0.36
N GLU A 32 -20.65 2.58 -1.29
CA GLU A 32 -21.45 2.25 -2.49
C GLU A 32 -20.69 1.36 -3.49
N ALA A 33 -19.36 1.26 -3.37
CA ALA A 33 -18.49 0.46 -4.22
C ALA A 33 -17.46 -0.32 -3.38
N VAL A 34 -17.02 -1.45 -3.93
CA VAL A 34 -15.95 -2.29 -3.39
C VAL A 34 -14.56 -1.77 -3.78
N GLY A 35 -13.50 -2.47 -3.34
CA GLY A 35 -12.10 -2.18 -3.67
C GLY A 35 -11.33 -1.56 -2.51
N GLY A 36 -12.01 -0.89 -1.57
CA GLY A 36 -11.37 -0.28 -0.40
C GLY A 36 -10.27 0.72 -0.81
N LEU A 37 -9.04 0.49 -0.37
CA LEU A 37 -7.88 1.32 -0.77
C LEU A 37 -7.47 1.13 -2.25
N ALA A 38 -7.99 0.11 -2.93
CA ALA A 38 -7.85 -0.09 -4.37
C ALA A 38 -9.08 0.40 -5.15
N GLY A 39 -9.95 1.20 -4.52
CA GLY A 39 -11.03 1.89 -5.24
C GLY A 39 -10.46 2.85 -6.29
N THR A 40 -11.27 3.15 -7.31
CA THR A 40 -10.84 3.89 -8.49
C THR A 40 -11.60 5.22 -8.68
N TYR A 41 -11.10 6.02 -9.62
CA TYR A 41 -11.76 7.11 -10.32
C TYR A 41 -11.95 6.75 -11.80
N GLU A 42 -13.01 7.24 -12.40
CA GLU A 42 -13.22 7.13 -13.84
C GLU A 42 -12.30 8.11 -14.59
N THR A 43 -11.81 7.71 -15.76
CA THR A 43 -11.03 8.59 -16.66
C THR A 43 -11.68 8.60 -18.06
N ALA A 44 -11.04 9.26 -19.03
CA ALA A 44 -11.45 9.17 -20.43
C ALA A 44 -11.24 7.77 -21.06
N GLY A 45 -10.48 6.89 -20.40
CA GLY A 45 -10.25 5.49 -20.79
C GLY A 45 -10.39 4.54 -19.60
N ASP A 46 -9.32 3.83 -19.26
CA ASP A 46 -9.27 2.89 -18.16
C ASP A 46 -9.43 3.62 -16.80
N PRO A 47 -10.10 3.03 -15.80
CA PRO A 47 -10.18 3.61 -14.47
C PRO A 47 -8.79 3.67 -13.83
N ILE A 48 -8.59 4.64 -12.93
CA ILE A 48 -7.33 4.84 -12.20
C ILE A 48 -7.56 4.67 -10.70
N GLU A 49 -6.64 4.01 -9.99
CA GLU A 49 -6.74 3.86 -8.54
C GLU A 49 -6.71 5.23 -7.83
N ARG A 50 -7.36 5.32 -6.66
CA ARG A 50 -7.31 6.54 -5.82
C ARG A 50 -5.96 6.74 -5.15
N TYR A 51 -5.18 5.66 -5.07
CA TYR A 51 -3.84 5.62 -4.53
C TYR A 51 -2.96 4.82 -5.48
N TYR A 52 -1.72 5.26 -5.68
CA TYR A 52 -0.77 4.60 -6.57
C TYR A 52 -0.50 3.16 -6.14
N HIS A 53 -0.59 2.22 -7.09
CA HIS A 53 -0.28 0.80 -6.89
C HIS A 53 0.60 0.25 -8.01
N HIS A 54 1.47 -0.67 -7.65
CA HIS A 54 2.20 -1.56 -8.56
C HIS A 54 2.55 -2.83 -7.80
N LEU A 55 2.87 -3.89 -8.53
CA LEU A 55 3.36 -5.14 -7.96
C LEU A 55 4.88 -5.24 -8.06
N SER A 56 5.50 -5.86 -7.08
CA SER A 56 6.85 -6.42 -7.22
C SER A 56 6.75 -7.90 -7.63
N LYS A 57 7.77 -8.49 -8.27
CA LYS A 57 7.66 -9.91 -8.67
C LYS A 57 7.73 -10.87 -7.49
N SER A 58 8.18 -10.42 -6.32
CA SER A 58 8.12 -11.19 -5.08
C SER A 58 6.70 -11.37 -4.54
N GLU A 59 5.73 -10.62 -5.07
CA GLU A 59 4.31 -10.73 -4.72
C GLU A 59 3.64 -11.86 -5.53
N GLU A 60 4.03 -13.09 -5.23
CA GLU A 60 3.65 -14.26 -6.02
C GLU A 60 2.14 -14.57 -5.93
N ARG A 61 1.50 -14.34 -4.76
CA ARG A 61 0.14 -14.84 -4.53
C ARG A 61 -0.90 -14.04 -5.29
N ILE A 62 -0.78 -12.72 -5.35
CA ILE A 62 -1.67 -11.89 -6.17
C ILE A 62 -1.48 -12.17 -7.67
N VAL A 63 -0.27 -12.47 -8.12
CA VAL A 63 0.00 -12.85 -9.51
C VAL A 63 -0.68 -14.18 -9.84
N GLU A 64 -0.58 -15.17 -8.95
CA GLU A 64 -1.32 -16.43 -9.09
C GLU A 64 -2.84 -16.22 -9.10
N LEU A 65 -3.37 -15.34 -8.24
CA LEU A 65 -4.80 -15.01 -8.23
C LEU A 65 -5.25 -14.35 -9.55
N ILE A 66 -4.44 -13.44 -10.10
CA ILE A 66 -4.67 -12.82 -11.41
C ILE A 66 -4.72 -13.91 -12.49
N ASP A 67 -3.80 -14.88 -12.47
CA ASP A 67 -3.80 -16.03 -13.39
C ASP A 67 -5.03 -16.92 -13.21
N GLU A 68 -5.43 -17.23 -11.97
CA GLU A 68 -6.63 -18.03 -11.63
C GLU A 68 -7.91 -17.40 -12.18
N LEU A 69 -8.00 -16.06 -12.16
CA LEU A 69 -9.11 -15.28 -12.69
C LEU A 69 -9.03 -15.07 -14.21
N GLY A 70 -7.99 -15.59 -14.87
CA GLY A 70 -7.80 -15.50 -16.32
C GLY A 70 -7.30 -14.15 -16.82
N LEU A 71 -6.81 -13.30 -15.92
CA LEU A 71 -6.29 -11.96 -16.21
C LEU A 71 -4.76 -11.95 -16.45
N GLY A 72 -4.09 -13.09 -16.29
CA GLY A 72 -2.64 -13.26 -16.50
C GLY A 72 -2.07 -12.62 -17.78
N PRO A 73 -2.69 -12.81 -18.96
CA PRO A 73 -2.21 -12.19 -20.20
C PRO A 73 -2.18 -10.65 -20.19
N ASP A 74 -2.96 -10.03 -19.31
CA ASP A 74 -3.10 -8.58 -19.17
C ASP A 74 -2.15 -8.02 -18.09
N LEU A 75 -1.41 -8.86 -17.36
CA LEU A 75 -0.43 -8.42 -16.37
C LEU A 75 0.90 -8.07 -17.05
N GLN A 76 1.21 -6.78 -17.12
CA GLN A 76 2.44 -6.26 -17.69
C GLN A 76 3.49 -6.00 -16.62
N TRP A 77 4.77 -6.01 -17.04
CA TRP A 77 5.92 -5.69 -16.19
C TRP A 77 6.77 -4.55 -16.77
N PRO A 78 6.21 -3.34 -16.96
CA PRO A 78 6.97 -2.21 -17.45
C PRO A 78 8.07 -1.78 -16.47
N ILE A 79 9.04 -1.04 -16.99
CA ILE A 79 10.12 -0.45 -16.19
C ILE A 79 9.65 0.89 -15.66
N GLY A 80 9.52 1.01 -14.34
CA GLY A 80 9.28 2.29 -13.69
C GLY A 80 10.59 3.05 -13.50
N LYS A 81 10.72 4.24 -14.11
CA LYS A 81 11.86 5.13 -13.87
C LYS A 81 11.74 5.83 -12.51
N ASN A 82 12.80 5.79 -11.73
CA ASN A 82 12.87 6.39 -10.40
C ASN A 82 13.92 7.50 -10.36
N ALA A 83 13.57 8.62 -9.73
CA ALA A 83 14.49 9.73 -9.55
C ALA A 83 14.35 10.39 -8.18
N TYR A 84 15.30 11.27 -7.89
CA TYR A 84 15.32 12.14 -6.74
C TYR A 84 15.43 13.59 -7.19
N TYR A 85 14.49 14.43 -6.76
CA TYR A 85 14.57 15.87 -6.92
C TYR A 85 15.35 16.47 -5.75
N MET A 86 16.50 17.10 -6.03
CA MET A 86 17.36 17.71 -5.02
C MET A 86 18.04 18.98 -5.58
N ASP A 87 18.01 20.07 -4.81
CA ASP A 87 18.50 21.40 -5.16
C ASP A 87 18.11 21.82 -6.59
N GLY A 88 16.82 21.72 -6.92
CA GLY A 88 16.32 22.15 -8.23
C GLY A 88 16.59 21.18 -9.39
N THR A 89 17.12 19.98 -9.13
CA THR A 89 17.55 19.03 -10.17
C THR A 89 16.96 17.64 -9.97
N VAL A 90 16.45 17.04 -11.06
CA VAL A 90 16.02 15.63 -11.09
C VAL A 90 17.22 14.73 -11.37
N TYR A 91 17.58 13.87 -10.42
CA TYR A 91 18.63 12.88 -10.53
C TYR A 91 18.03 11.47 -10.70
N PRO A 92 18.17 10.82 -11.87
CA PRO A 92 17.80 9.42 -12.04
C PRO A 92 18.56 8.50 -11.06
N LEU A 93 17.94 7.41 -10.63
CA LEU A 93 18.51 6.47 -9.64
C LEU A 93 18.20 4.99 -9.97
N ASP A 94 17.95 4.69 -11.24
CA ASP A 94 17.58 3.35 -11.68
C ASP A 94 18.80 2.44 -11.84
N THR A 95 19.93 3.02 -12.26
CA THR A 95 21.13 2.28 -12.64
C THR A 95 22.34 2.61 -11.74
N PRO A 96 23.33 1.70 -11.62
CA PRO A 96 24.49 1.94 -10.77
C PRO A 96 25.31 3.18 -11.14
N TRP A 97 25.37 3.56 -12.42
CA TRP A 97 26.14 4.75 -12.85
C TRP A 97 25.39 6.05 -12.59
N GLU A 98 24.05 6.03 -12.64
CA GLU A 98 23.22 7.16 -12.23
C GLU A 98 23.35 7.39 -10.72
N ILE A 99 23.28 6.32 -9.92
CA ILE A 99 23.53 6.40 -8.46
C ILE A 99 24.94 6.92 -8.19
N ALA A 100 25.95 6.47 -8.93
CA ALA A 100 27.33 6.96 -8.78
C ALA A 100 27.51 8.42 -9.25
N ALA A 101 26.61 8.95 -10.08
CA ALA A 101 26.60 10.33 -10.53
C ALA A 101 25.82 11.26 -9.59
N TYR A 102 25.05 10.71 -8.63
CA TYR A 102 24.32 11.48 -7.64
C TYR A 102 25.30 12.24 -6.72
N PRO A 103 25.33 13.59 -6.75
CA PRO A 103 26.43 14.36 -6.19
C PRO A 103 26.45 14.43 -4.65
N TYR A 104 25.39 13.95 -3.99
CA TYR A 104 25.25 13.96 -2.53
C TYR A 104 25.72 12.66 -1.87
N LEU A 105 26.15 11.67 -2.66
CA LEU A 105 26.80 10.46 -2.14
C LEU A 105 28.26 10.43 -2.57
N SER A 106 29.16 10.22 -1.62
CA SER A 106 30.55 9.94 -1.97
C SER A 106 30.68 8.56 -2.66
N VAL A 107 31.84 8.30 -3.27
CA VAL A 107 32.13 6.97 -3.84
C VAL A 107 32.03 5.86 -2.77
N TYR A 108 32.41 6.17 -1.52
CA TYR A 108 32.32 5.21 -0.43
C TYR A 108 30.88 4.99 0.02
N ASP A 109 30.07 6.05 0.06
CA ASP A 109 28.63 5.96 0.35
C ASP A 109 27.92 5.12 -0.70
N THR A 110 28.18 5.41 -1.98
CA THR A 110 27.65 4.65 -3.13
C THR A 110 28.02 3.18 -3.04
N PHE A 111 29.28 2.87 -2.72
CA PHE A 111 29.73 1.50 -2.52
C PHE A 111 28.96 0.81 -1.39
N ARG A 112 28.87 1.47 -0.22
CA ARG A 112 28.21 0.90 0.97
C ARG A 112 26.70 0.70 0.76
N LEU A 113 26.02 1.66 0.12
CA LEU A 113 24.62 1.53 -0.29
C LEU A 113 24.43 0.38 -1.28
N GLY A 114 25.30 0.26 -2.29
CA GLY A 114 25.25 -0.85 -3.24
C GLY A 114 25.40 -2.22 -2.57
N MET A 115 26.29 -2.34 -1.58
CA MET A 115 26.45 -3.60 -0.83
C MET A 115 25.21 -3.94 0.02
N LEU A 116 24.56 -2.94 0.63
CA LEU A 116 23.28 -3.14 1.32
C LEU A 116 22.20 -3.66 0.37
N VAL A 117 22.06 -3.04 -0.81
CA VAL A 117 21.09 -3.45 -1.84
C VAL A 117 21.36 -4.88 -2.34
N LEU A 118 22.63 -5.27 -2.47
CA LEU A 118 23.03 -6.64 -2.83
C LEU A 118 22.89 -7.66 -1.68
N GLY A 119 22.41 -7.24 -0.50
CA GLY A 119 22.24 -8.15 0.63
C GLY A 119 23.54 -8.52 1.34
N VAL A 120 24.60 -7.72 1.19
CA VAL A 120 25.95 -8.01 1.71
C VAL A 120 26.35 -7.03 2.80
N ASP A 121 26.51 -7.54 4.02
CA ASP A 121 27.06 -6.76 5.12
C ASP A 121 28.58 -6.69 5.01
N MET A 122 29.12 -5.48 5.14
CA MET A 122 30.56 -5.19 5.02
C MET A 122 31.21 -4.80 6.34
N ARG A 123 30.47 -4.84 7.47
CA ARG A 123 31.02 -4.57 8.80
C ARG A 123 32.16 -5.52 9.14
N GLY A 124 33.17 -5.02 9.85
CA GLY A 124 34.36 -5.80 10.22
C GLY A 124 35.32 -6.11 9.06
N GLY A 125 35.05 -5.62 7.84
CA GLY A 125 35.93 -5.77 6.67
C GLY A 125 35.86 -7.13 5.97
N ILE A 126 34.96 -8.01 6.38
CA ILE A 126 34.71 -9.31 5.76
C ILE A 126 33.29 -9.31 5.19
N PRO A 127 33.10 -9.47 3.87
CA PRO A 127 31.77 -9.53 3.27
C PRO A 127 30.94 -10.71 3.81
N SER A 128 29.73 -10.42 4.27
CA SER A 128 28.75 -11.41 4.74
C SER A 128 27.49 -11.34 3.88
N PRO A 129 27.38 -12.14 2.81
CA PRO A 129 26.18 -12.21 1.99
C PRO A 129 25.02 -12.87 2.75
N GLY A 130 23.79 -12.48 2.42
CA GLY A 130 22.58 -13.03 3.05
C GLY A 130 22.34 -12.54 4.48
N ALA A 131 23.09 -11.52 4.93
CA ALA A 131 22.98 -11.00 6.29
C ALA A 131 21.57 -10.48 6.62
N TYR A 132 20.81 -10.07 5.60
CA TYR A 132 19.50 -9.43 5.73
C TYR A 132 18.34 -10.33 5.24
N GLU A 133 18.55 -11.65 5.18
CA GLU A 133 17.52 -12.61 4.76
C GLU A 133 16.41 -12.80 5.80
N ASP A 134 16.73 -12.68 7.08
CA ASP A 134 15.74 -12.71 8.16
C ASP A 134 15.42 -11.28 8.59
N LEU A 135 14.30 -10.75 8.11
CA LEU A 135 13.85 -9.39 8.43
C LEU A 135 13.47 -9.26 9.91
N THR A 136 13.03 -10.36 10.55
CA THR A 136 12.60 -10.35 11.96
C THR A 136 13.77 -10.11 12.91
N ALA A 137 14.99 -10.47 12.51
CA ALA A 137 16.21 -10.16 13.26
C ALA A 137 16.50 -8.66 13.40
N TYR A 138 15.84 -7.82 12.59
CA TYR A 138 16.00 -6.37 12.55
C TYR A 138 14.78 -5.61 13.06
N GLU A 139 13.79 -6.33 13.61
CA GLU A 139 12.53 -5.74 14.06
C GLU A 139 12.73 -4.67 15.15
N ASP A 140 13.59 -4.92 16.12
CA ASP A 140 13.82 -4.00 17.24
C ASP A 140 14.90 -2.94 16.97
N VAL A 141 15.50 -2.96 15.78
CA VAL A 141 16.61 -2.05 15.42
C VAL A 141 16.03 -0.77 14.81
N PRO A 142 16.35 0.43 15.33
CA PRO A 142 15.98 1.68 14.68
C PRO A 142 16.56 1.79 13.28
N ILE A 143 15.81 2.32 12.30
CA ILE A 143 16.30 2.51 10.93
C ILE A 143 17.58 3.35 10.90
N GLU A 144 17.63 4.45 11.67
CA GLU A 144 18.80 5.32 11.69
C GLU A 144 20.06 4.57 12.11
N ASP A 145 20.00 3.88 13.25
CA ASP A 145 21.12 3.10 13.76
C ASP A 145 21.55 2.03 12.75
N PHE A 146 20.57 1.32 12.17
CA PHE A 146 20.83 0.31 11.15
C PHE A 146 21.56 0.89 9.94
N VAL A 147 21.04 1.97 9.34
CA VAL A 147 21.63 2.56 8.13
C VAL A 147 23.03 3.07 8.42
N ARG A 148 23.23 3.83 9.49
CA ARG A 148 24.54 4.39 9.84
C ARG A 148 25.57 3.28 10.09
N GLU A 149 25.18 2.19 10.75
CA GLU A 149 26.08 1.08 11.06
C GLU A 149 26.45 0.24 9.82
N HIS A 150 25.46 -0.08 8.98
CA HIS A 150 25.64 -0.97 7.83
C HIS A 150 26.11 -0.23 6.58
N THR A 151 25.85 1.08 6.49
CA THR A 151 26.30 1.94 5.40
C THR A 151 27.23 3.05 5.89
N THR A 152 26.79 4.30 5.94
CA THR A 152 27.52 5.49 6.40
C THR A 152 26.54 6.56 6.89
N ASP A 153 27.05 7.57 7.60
CA ASP A 153 26.28 8.78 7.95
C ASP A 153 25.77 9.52 6.70
N GLY A 154 26.62 9.61 5.65
CA GLY A 154 26.26 10.28 4.40
C GLY A 154 25.10 9.60 3.65
N VAL A 155 25.03 8.27 3.70
CA VAL A 155 23.89 7.51 3.14
C VAL A 155 22.61 7.74 3.93
N TYR A 156 22.69 7.82 5.26
CA TYR A 156 21.51 8.15 6.05
C TYR A 156 21.04 9.58 5.74
N GLU A 157 21.88 10.58 5.94
CA GLU A 157 21.51 12.01 5.88
C GLU A 157 21.08 12.46 4.48
N ASN A 158 21.80 12.03 3.43
CA ASN A 158 21.58 12.55 2.07
C ASN A 158 20.72 11.65 1.17
N PHE A 159 20.30 10.48 1.66
CA PHE A 159 19.51 9.54 0.88
C PHE A 159 18.29 9.03 1.64
N PHE A 160 18.46 8.37 2.78
CA PHE A 160 17.34 7.76 3.50
C PHE A 160 16.54 8.73 4.36
N GLU A 161 17.18 9.67 5.05
CA GLU A 161 16.52 10.58 5.98
C GLU A 161 15.38 11.38 5.32
N PRO A 162 15.56 12.02 4.14
CA PRO A 162 14.46 12.77 3.53
C PRO A 162 13.34 11.85 3.04
N LEU A 163 13.64 10.62 2.60
CA LEU A 163 12.62 9.62 2.23
C LEU A 163 11.81 9.16 3.44
N LEU A 164 12.48 8.98 4.59
CA LEU A 164 11.84 8.59 5.84
C LEU A 164 10.99 9.74 6.39
N GLU A 165 11.47 10.98 6.30
CA GLU A 165 10.72 12.17 6.69
C GLU A 165 9.48 12.37 5.81
N ALA A 166 9.62 12.20 4.49
CA ALA A 166 8.50 12.21 3.56
C ALA A 166 7.44 11.14 3.88
N LYS A 167 7.85 9.94 4.30
CA LYS A 167 6.93 8.81 4.56
C LYS A 167 6.36 8.78 5.97
N PHE A 168 7.12 9.13 6.99
CA PHE A 168 6.78 8.95 8.41
C PHE A 168 6.82 10.24 9.23
N GLY A 169 7.30 11.35 8.65
CA GLY A 169 7.44 12.62 9.36
C GLY A 169 8.25 12.48 10.65
N GLU A 170 7.72 13.04 11.74
CA GLU A 170 8.30 13.00 13.08
C GLU A 170 8.44 11.57 13.66
N ARG A 171 7.63 10.62 13.18
CA ARG A 171 7.65 9.22 13.63
C ARG A 171 8.78 8.39 13.01
N LYS A 172 9.58 8.97 12.11
CA LYS A 172 10.70 8.25 11.46
C LYS A 172 11.66 7.56 12.44
N THR A 173 11.81 8.10 13.65
CA THR A 173 12.67 7.55 14.71
C THR A 173 12.10 6.31 15.42
N GLU A 174 10.80 6.02 15.24
CA GLU A 174 10.11 4.88 15.85
C GLU A 174 10.21 3.62 14.96
N VAL A 175 10.49 3.81 13.67
CA VAL A 175 10.39 2.78 12.63
C VAL A 175 11.53 1.77 12.72
N SER A 176 11.15 0.51 12.51
CA SER A 176 12.02 -0.66 12.47
C SER A 176 12.86 -0.75 11.18
N ALA A 177 14.12 -1.17 11.30
CA ALA A 177 14.99 -1.52 10.19
C ALA A 177 14.44 -2.65 9.31
N ALA A 178 13.60 -3.53 9.87
CA ALA A 178 12.92 -4.58 9.11
C ALA A 178 12.05 -4.01 7.98
N TRP A 179 11.39 -2.87 8.19
CA TRP A 179 10.62 -2.17 7.15
C TRP A 179 11.53 -1.75 5.99
N LEU A 180 12.67 -1.11 6.29
CA LEU A 180 13.61 -0.66 5.27
C LEU A 180 14.17 -1.85 4.48
N LEU A 181 14.56 -2.92 5.16
CA LEU A 181 15.06 -4.13 4.52
C LEU A 181 13.99 -4.82 3.68
N GLY A 182 12.72 -4.77 4.10
CA GLY A 182 11.57 -5.12 3.27
C GLY A 182 11.58 -4.33 1.96
N ARG A 183 11.60 -2.99 2.03
CA ARG A 183 11.67 -2.11 0.84
C ARG A 183 12.86 -2.41 -0.06
N VAL A 184 14.04 -2.63 0.52
CA VAL A 184 15.26 -2.92 -0.24
C VAL A 184 15.15 -4.28 -0.94
N ARG A 185 14.58 -5.30 -0.27
CA ARG A 185 14.31 -6.61 -0.88
C ARG A 185 13.31 -6.51 -2.01
N PHE A 186 12.20 -5.80 -1.82
CA PHE A 186 11.20 -5.55 -2.86
C PHE A 186 11.81 -4.89 -4.11
N ARG A 187 12.86 -4.07 -3.91
CA ARG A 187 13.64 -3.41 -4.96
C ARG A 187 14.85 -4.20 -5.46
N GLY A 188 15.17 -5.34 -4.87
CA GLY A 188 16.37 -6.14 -5.15
C GLY A 188 16.31 -6.92 -6.47
N GLU A 189 15.14 -6.98 -7.11
CA GLU A 189 14.91 -7.68 -8.38
C GLU A 189 15.07 -6.77 -9.61
N ARG A 190 15.84 -5.68 -9.45
CA ARG A 190 16.19 -4.76 -10.53
C ARG A 190 16.95 -5.48 -11.64
N ASP A 191 16.54 -5.21 -12.87
CA ASP A 191 17.42 -5.38 -14.01
C ASP A 191 18.53 -4.32 -13.87
N LEU A 192 19.76 -4.75 -13.59
CA LEU A 192 20.92 -3.88 -13.37
C LEU A 192 21.19 -2.87 -14.50
N LEU A 193 20.62 -3.10 -15.69
CA LEU A 193 20.79 -2.25 -16.87
C LEU A 193 19.55 -1.42 -17.21
N ARG A 194 18.37 -1.82 -16.73
CA ARG A 194 17.09 -1.22 -17.16
C ARG A 194 16.30 -0.58 -16.03
N GLY A 195 16.55 -0.94 -14.78
CA GLY A 195 15.77 -0.48 -13.62
C GLY A 195 14.84 -1.56 -13.09
N GLU A 196 13.79 -1.14 -12.39
CA GLU A 196 12.91 -2.03 -11.64
C GLU A 196 11.66 -2.39 -12.48
N PRO A 197 11.48 -3.66 -12.89
CA PRO A 197 10.24 -4.11 -13.50
C PRO A 197 9.15 -4.17 -12.43
N LEU A 198 8.09 -3.38 -12.62
CA LEU A 198 6.96 -3.32 -11.70
C LEU A 198 5.71 -3.83 -12.42
N GLY A 199 4.92 -4.65 -11.74
CA GLY A 199 3.72 -5.26 -12.29
C GLY A 199 2.54 -4.30 -12.29
N TYR A 200 1.82 -4.21 -13.40
CA TYR A 200 0.55 -3.47 -13.48
C TYR A 200 -0.41 -4.19 -14.42
N LEU A 201 -1.68 -4.21 -14.04
CA LEU A 201 -2.71 -4.85 -14.84
C LEU A 201 -3.22 -3.88 -15.90
N ASP A 202 -3.26 -4.30 -17.16
CA ASP A 202 -3.89 -3.51 -18.23
C ASP A 202 -5.36 -3.27 -17.87
N GLY A 203 -5.79 -2.00 -17.84
CA GLY A 203 -7.11 -1.60 -17.32
C GLY A 203 -7.19 -1.38 -15.80
N GLY A 204 -6.06 -1.45 -15.09
CA GLY A 204 -5.96 -1.18 -13.66
C GLY A 204 -6.40 -2.34 -12.76
N PHE A 205 -6.07 -2.26 -11.47
CA PHE A 205 -6.46 -3.24 -10.45
C PHE A 205 -7.96 -3.22 -10.15
N GLY A 206 -8.71 -2.22 -10.62
CA GLY A 206 -10.17 -2.25 -10.64
C GLY A 206 -10.71 -3.51 -11.33
N ARG A 207 -10.07 -3.95 -12.44
CA ARG A 207 -10.45 -5.19 -13.13
C ARG A 207 -10.25 -6.45 -12.29
N LEU A 208 -9.23 -6.48 -11.42
CA LEU A 208 -9.04 -7.59 -10.49
C LEU A 208 -10.18 -7.63 -9.46
N ILE A 209 -10.61 -6.46 -8.96
CA ILE A 209 -11.75 -6.35 -8.05
C ILE A 209 -13.03 -6.81 -8.74
N ASP A 210 -13.29 -6.38 -9.98
CA ASP A 210 -14.46 -6.79 -10.76
C ASP A 210 -14.47 -8.30 -11.00
N ALA A 211 -13.34 -8.88 -11.43
CA ALA A 211 -13.23 -10.32 -11.65
C ALA A 211 -13.44 -11.14 -10.38
N LEU A 212 -13.00 -10.65 -9.22
CA LEU A 212 -13.30 -11.27 -7.93
C LEU A 212 -14.81 -11.22 -7.62
N VAL A 213 -15.45 -10.06 -7.79
CA VAL A 213 -16.90 -9.91 -7.57
C VAL A 213 -17.69 -10.85 -8.47
N ASP A 214 -17.35 -10.91 -9.76
CA ASP A 214 -17.96 -11.81 -10.74
C ASP A 214 -17.82 -13.28 -10.33
N ALA A 215 -16.62 -13.68 -9.89
CA ALA A 215 -16.34 -15.06 -9.50
C ALA A 215 -17.01 -15.46 -8.18
N ILE A 216 -17.19 -14.50 -7.25
CA ILE A 216 -17.95 -14.70 -6.01
C ILE A 216 -19.45 -14.83 -6.31
N GLY A 217 -19.94 -13.98 -7.22
CA GLY A 217 -21.34 -13.72 -7.56
C GLY A 217 -21.78 -12.38 -6.98
N GLU A 218 -22.13 -11.42 -7.86
CA GLU A 218 -22.56 -10.06 -7.51
C GLU A 218 -23.66 -10.03 -6.44
N GLU A 219 -24.58 -11.00 -6.44
CA GLU A 219 -25.68 -11.06 -5.49
C GLU A 219 -25.25 -11.32 -4.03
N ARG A 220 -23.96 -11.64 -3.82
CA ARG A 220 -23.36 -11.93 -2.53
C ARG A 220 -22.55 -10.77 -1.99
N VAL A 221 -22.32 -9.75 -2.80
CA VAL A 221 -21.56 -8.55 -2.46
C VAL A 221 -22.55 -7.41 -2.27
N ILE A 222 -22.83 -7.07 -1.02
CA ILE A 222 -23.84 -6.09 -0.66
C ILE A 222 -23.14 -4.78 -0.28
N THR A 223 -23.10 -3.84 -1.22
CA THR A 223 -22.60 -2.48 -1.00
C THR A 223 -23.66 -1.60 -0.31
N GLY A 224 -23.24 -0.41 0.14
CA GLY A 224 -24.10 0.54 0.88
C GLY A 224 -24.68 -0.05 2.17
N THR A 225 -24.06 -1.11 2.71
CA THR A 225 -24.57 -1.90 3.83
C THR A 225 -23.48 -2.10 4.88
N ARG A 226 -23.62 -1.41 5.99
CA ARG A 226 -22.68 -1.43 7.11
C ARG A 226 -23.06 -2.53 8.10
N VAL A 227 -22.10 -3.35 8.51
CA VAL A 227 -22.23 -4.18 9.70
C VAL A 227 -22.06 -3.28 10.92
N THR A 228 -23.02 -3.29 11.84
CA THR A 228 -23.05 -2.41 13.02
C THR A 228 -22.91 -3.14 14.34
N ALA A 229 -23.11 -4.47 14.36
CA ALA A 229 -22.85 -5.31 15.53
C ALA A 229 -22.55 -6.75 15.12
N ILE A 230 -21.71 -7.41 15.92
CA ILE A 230 -21.47 -8.85 15.89
C ILE A 230 -21.87 -9.40 17.27
N GLU A 231 -22.85 -10.29 17.31
CA GLU A 231 -23.30 -10.93 18.55
C GLU A 231 -22.48 -12.21 18.77
N VAL A 232 -21.71 -12.22 19.86
CA VAL A 232 -20.82 -13.32 20.26
C VAL A 232 -21.12 -13.69 21.71
N ASP A 233 -21.31 -14.99 21.95
CA ASP A 233 -21.33 -15.57 23.30
C ASP A 233 -20.07 -16.44 23.47
N ASP A 234 -20.19 -17.77 23.48
CA ASP A 234 -19.02 -18.67 23.32
C ASP A 234 -18.55 -18.76 21.85
N SER A 235 -19.49 -18.59 20.92
CA SER A 235 -19.29 -18.58 19.47
C SER A 235 -20.10 -17.46 18.84
N VAL A 236 -19.73 -17.03 17.64
CA VAL A 236 -20.49 -16.05 16.89
C VAL A 236 -21.87 -16.60 16.54
N GLN A 237 -22.91 -15.79 16.76
CA GLN A 237 -24.30 -16.19 16.53
C GLN A 237 -24.92 -15.44 15.36
N SER A 238 -24.69 -14.13 15.31
CA SER A 238 -25.34 -13.27 14.31
C SER A 238 -24.57 -11.98 14.07
N ILE A 239 -24.88 -11.34 12.95
CA ILE A 239 -24.49 -9.95 12.66
C ILE A 239 -25.72 -9.09 12.49
N THR A 240 -25.60 -7.80 12.81
CA THR A 240 -26.60 -6.79 12.47
C THR A 240 -26.04 -5.89 11.37
N VAL A 241 -26.84 -5.68 10.33
CA VAL A 241 -26.50 -4.81 9.20
C VAL A 241 -27.50 -3.66 9.06
N GLU A 242 -27.03 -2.52 8.58
CA GLU A 242 -27.81 -1.32 8.26
C GLU A 242 -27.47 -0.83 6.85
N GLY A 243 -28.48 -0.63 6.00
CA GLY A 243 -28.29 -0.19 4.62
C GLY A 243 -29.36 -0.76 3.68
N ALA A 244 -28.91 -1.31 2.55
CA ALA A 244 -29.80 -1.89 1.53
C ALA A 244 -30.62 -3.09 2.08
N GLU A 245 -30.04 -3.88 2.98
CA GLU A 245 -30.68 -5.10 3.53
C GLU A 245 -30.74 -5.12 5.07
N SER A 246 -31.12 -4.01 5.70
CA SER A 246 -31.12 -3.86 7.16
C SER A 246 -31.75 -5.04 7.94
N GLY A 247 -31.11 -5.41 9.04
CA GLY A 247 -31.61 -6.41 10.00
C GLY A 247 -30.52 -7.36 10.51
N THR A 248 -30.93 -8.31 11.34
CA THR A 248 -30.04 -9.32 11.91
C THR A 248 -30.01 -10.57 11.04
N ARG A 249 -28.85 -11.23 10.94
CA ARG A 249 -28.63 -12.48 10.19
C ARG A 249 -27.82 -13.45 11.04
N GLU A 250 -28.28 -14.68 11.16
CA GLU A 250 -27.50 -15.75 11.78
C GLU A 250 -26.31 -16.11 10.89
N VAL A 251 -25.15 -16.34 11.51
CA VAL A 251 -23.89 -16.66 10.83
C VAL A 251 -23.14 -17.74 11.59
N GLU A 252 -22.34 -18.52 10.86
CA GLU A 252 -21.47 -19.55 11.45
C GLU A 252 -20.07 -19.02 11.74
N ALA A 253 -19.63 -18.03 10.96
CA ALA A 253 -18.36 -17.35 11.12
C ALA A 253 -18.45 -15.92 10.60
N VAL A 254 -17.63 -15.03 11.15
CA VAL A 254 -17.44 -13.66 10.68
C VAL A 254 -15.96 -13.40 10.43
N ILE A 255 -15.65 -12.91 9.23
CA ILE A 255 -14.32 -12.43 8.85
C ILE A 255 -14.37 -10.91 8.81
N VAL A 256 -13.63 -10.26 9.70
CA VAL A 256 -13.48 -8.81 9.73
C VAL A 256 -12.27 -8.43 8.87
N ALA A 257 -12.51 -7.88 7.68
CA ALA A 257 -11.48 -7.43 6.74
C ALA A 257 -11.34 -5.89 6.71
N THR A 258 -11.84 -5.21 7.74
CA THR A 258 -11.79 -3.76 7.91
C THR A 258 -10.60 -3.28 8.75
N MET A 259 -10.49 -1.97 8.95
CA MET A 259 -9.50 -1.38 9.85
C MET A 259 -9.75 -1.77 11.32
N PRO A 260 -8.71 -1.78 12.18
CA PRO A 260 -8.83 -2.25 13.56
C PRO A 260 -9.82 -1.49 14.44
N ASP A 261 -10.13 -0.24 14.15
CA ASP A 261 -11.16 0.50 14.89
C ASP A 261 -12.55 -0.06 14.63
N VAL A 262 -12.83 -0.48 13.39
CA VAL A 262 -14.08 -1.16 13.07
C VAL A 262 -14.12 -2.54 13.76
N LEU A 263 -12.98 -3.24 13.85
CA LEU A 263 -12.90 -4.48 14.62
C LEU A 263 -13.20 -4.23 16.11
N ALA A 264 -12.61 -3.19 16.70
CA ALA A 264 -12.82 -2.80 18.09
C ALA A 264 -14.28 -2.40 18.35
N ASP A 265 -14.87 -1.59 17.46
CA ASP A 265 -16.28 -1.18 17.56
C ASP A 265 -17.24 -2.38 17.50
N LEU A 266 -16.92 -3.39 16.69
CA LEU A 266 -17.78 -4.56 16.49
C LEU A 266 -17.58 -5.67 17.52
N THR A 267 -16.39 -5.81 18.09
CA THR A 267 -16.03 -6.98 18.92
C THR A 267 -15.44 -6.63 20.30
N GLY A 268 -15.06 -5.37 20.52
CA GLY A 268 -14.31 -4.93 21.71
C GLY A 268 -12.83 -5.31 21.68
N TYR A 269 -12.32 -5.89 20.59
CA TYR A 269 -10.90 -6.19 20.44
C TYR A 269 -10.12 -4.92 20.12
N GLU A 270 -9.36 -4.41 21.11
CA GLU A 270 -8.48 -3.27 20.94
C GLU A 270 -7.17 -3.67 20.24
N SER A 271 -6.67 -2.79 19.37
CA SER A 271 -5.44 -3.00 18.60
C SER A 271 -4.39 -1.97 18.98
N ASP A 272 -3.17 -2.44 19.25
CA ASP A 272 -2.02 -1.58 19.52
C ASP A 272 -1.29 -1.12 18.25
N VAL A 273 -1.71 -1.61 17.06
CA VAL A 273 -1.11 -1.20 15.78
C VAL A 273 -1.42 0.28 15.48
N SER A 274 -0.35 1.07 15.41
CA SER A 274 -0.36 2.45 14.93
C SER A 274 -0.57 2.54 13.42
N PHE A 275 -1.36 3.51 12.97
CA PHE A 275 -1.55 3.82 11.54
C PHE A 275 -1.26 5.29 11.25
N GLN A 276 -0.88 5.55 10.01
CA GLN A 276 -0.81 6.88 9.42
C GLN A 276 -1.87 7.06 8.33
N GLY A 277 -2.37 8.29 8.22
CA GLY A 277 -3.31 8.68 7.17
C GLY A 277 -2.58 9.09 5.90
N THR A 278 -3.33 9.16 4.80
CA THR A 278 -2.83 9.75 3.53
C THR A 278 -3.88 10.69 2.96
N VAL A 279 -3.41 11.84 2.49
CA VAL A 279 -4.09 12.68 1.51
C VAL A 279 -3.40 12.42 0.18
N CYS A 280 -4.15 12.05 -0.85
CA CYS A 280 -3.60 11.82 -2.19
C CYS A 280 -4.53 12.43 -3.21
N SER A 281 -3.98 13.23 -4.13
CA SER A 281 -4.73 13.74 -5.27
C SER A 281 -4.22 13.10 -6.56
N VAL A 282 -5.12 12.82 -7.48
CA VAL A 282 -4.83 12.49 -8.88
C VAL A 282 -5.06 13.75 -9.70
N VAL A 283 -4.03 14.24 -10.36
CA VAL A 283 -4.06 15.40 -11.25
C VAL A 283 -3.96 14.89 -12.68
N SER A 284 -4.98 15.19 -13.49
CA SER A 284 -4.93 14.94 -14.93
C SER A 284 -4.46 16.17 -15.68
N MET A 285 -3.60 15.96 -16.67
CA MET A 285 -2.93 17.03 -17.43
C MET A 285 -2.85 16.69 -18.92
N ASP A 286 -2.76 17.71 -19.76
CA ASP A 286 -2.56 17.58 -21.22
C ASP A 286 -1.13 17.16 -21.59
N GLU A 287 -0.15 17.49 -20.75
CA GLU A 287 1.26 17.18 -20.96
C GLU A 287 1.91 16.69 -19.67
N PRO A 288 2.96 15.87 -19.75
CA PRO A 288 3.61 15.34 -18.56
C PRO A 288 4.40 16.43 -17.83
N LEU A 289 4.45 16.34 -16.51
CA LEU A 289 5.30 17.19 -15.67
C LEU A 289 6.78 16.81 -15.82
N THR A 290 7.06 15.51 -15.87
CA THR A 290 8.40 14.93 -16.00
C THR A 290 8.36 13.68 -16.88
N ASP A 291 9.51 13.07 -17.16
CA ASP A 291 9.57 11.74 -17.81
C ASP A 291 9.78 10.58 -16.81
N THR A 292 9.59 10.86 -15.52
CA THR A 292 9.86 9.96 -14.39
C THR A 292 8.56 9.37 -13.83
N TYR A 293 8.52 8.07 -13.56
CA TYR A 293 7.36 7.46 -12.90
C TYR A 293 7.31 7.82 -11.42
N TRP A 294 8.40 7.61 -10.69
CA TRP A 294 8.47 7.87 -9.26
C TRP A 294 9.55 8.90 -8.94
N LEU A 295 9.13 10.12 -8.61
CA LEU A 295 10.03 11.20 -8.22
C LEU A 295 9.91 11.45 -6.71
N ASN A 296 10.97 11.12 -5.98
CA ASN A 296 11.07 11.51 -4.57
C ASN A 296 11.50 12.98 -4.48
N ILE A 297 10.98 13.72 -3.50
CA ILE A 297 11.26 15.14 -3.34
C ILE A 297 12.12 15.33 -2.08
N GLY A 298 13.37 15.75 -2.27
CA GLY A 298 14.29 16.11 -1.18
C GLY A 298 14.21 17.58 -0.78
N ASP A 299 13.79 18.45 -1.70
CA ASP A 299 13.61 19.88 -1.46
C ASP A 299 12.33 20.16 -0.63
N GLU A 300 12.25 21.34 -0.01
CA GLU A 300 11.07 21.74 0.76
C GLU A 300 9.84 21.85 -0.15
N ALA A 301 8.85 20.99 0.11
CA ALA A 301 7.61 20.92 -0.65
C ALA A 301 6.45 20.45 0.24
N PRO A 302 5.18 20.73 -0.13
CA PRO A 302 4.04 20.26 0.64
C PRO A 302 3.82 18.74 0.53
N PHE A 303 4.50 18.06 -0.39
CA PHE A 303 4.44 16.62 -0.66
C PHE A 303 5.84 16.01 -0.65
N GLY A 304 5.94 14.71 -0.37
CA GLY A 304 7.23 13.99 -0.31
C GLY A 304 7.61 13.24 -1.59
N ALA A 305 6.64 13.06 -2.50
CA ALA A 305 6.84 12.38 -3.77
C ALA A 305 5.83 12.89 -4.80
N LEU A 306 6.16 12.70 -6.07
CA LEU A 306 5.29 12.86 -7.22
C LEU A 306 5.34 11.54 -8.01
N ILE A 307 4.19 10.91 -8.24
CA ILE A 307 4.12 9.63 -8.96
C ILE A 307 3.34 9.86 -10.25
N GLU A 308 4.06 10.03 -11.34
CA GLU A 308 3.48 10.29 -12.66
C GLU A 308 3.18 8.96 -13.34
N HIS A 309 1.98 8.45 -13.07
CA HIS A 309 1.49 7.14 -13.48
C HIS A 309 1.65 6.89 -14.98
N THR A 310 1.42 7.93 -15.78
CA THR A 310 1.48 7.83 -17.25
C THR A 310 2.90 7.81 -17.84
N ASN A 311 3.93 7.88 -17.00
CA ASN A 311 5.30 7.52 -17.38
C ASN A 311 5.60 6.02 -17.18
N PHE A 312 4.69 5.30 -16.53
CA PHE A 312 4.76 3.87 -16.24
C PHE A 312 3.75 3.04 -17.05
N VAL A 313 2.55 3.59 -17.27
CA VAL A 313 1.51 3.06 -18.15
C VAL A 313 1.25 4.07 -19.26
N ASP A 314 1.07 3.63 -20.51
CA ASP A 314 0.93 4.56 -21.64
C ASP A 314 -0.33 5.45 -21.50
N PRO A 315 -0.25 6.78 -21.71
CA PRO A 315 -1.39 7.68 -21.61
C PRO A 315 -2.53 7.35 -22.59
N GLU A 316 -2.29 6.59 -23.67
CA GLU A 316 -3.35 6.10 -24.56
C GLU A 316 -4.43 5.30 -23.80
N HIS A 317 -4.06 4.65 -22.69
CA HIS A 317 -5.01 3.96 -21.80
C HIS A 317 -5.98 4.92 -21.09
N TYR A 318 -5.59 6.19 -20.91
CA TYR A 318 -6.36 7.20 -20.18
C TYR A 318 -6.90 8.30 -21.11
N GLY A 319 -7.13 7.96 -22.38
CA GLY A 319 -7.63 8.90 -23.39
C GLY A 319 -6.60 9.93 -23.87
N GLY A 320 -5.31 9.67 -23.60
CA GLY A 320 -4.20 10.57 -23.91
C GLY A 320 -3.87 11.56 -22.79
N GLU A 321 -4.59 11.53 -21.66
CA GLU A 321 -4.29 12.36 -20.50
C GLU A 321 -3.07 11.83 -19.73
N HIS A 322 -2.29 12.74 -19.16
CA HIS A 322 -1.18 12.43 -18.26
C HIS A 322 -1.65 12.50 -16.81
N LEU A 323 -1.42 11.43 -16.04
CA LEU A 323 -1.94 11.30 -14.67
C LEU A 323 -0.80 11.36 -13.65
N LEU A 324 -0.92 12.30 -12.72
CA LEU A 324 0.06 12.55 -11.65
C LEU A 324 -0.60 12.36 -10.27
N TYR A 325 -0.07 11.45 -9.47
CA TYR A 325 -0.40 11.36 -8.05
C TYR A 325 0.46 12.32 -7.23
N VAL A 326 -0.21 13.04 -6.32
CA VAL A 326 0.42 13.91 -5.32
C VAL A 326 0.05 13.42 -3.91
N PRO A 327 0.83 12.51 -3.31
CA PRO A 327 0.57 12.00 -1.96
C PRO A 327 1.28 12.79 -0.86
N LYS A 328 0.64 12.85 0.30
CA LYS A 328 1.28 13.14 1.59
C LYS A 328 0.72 12.25 2.69
N TYR A 329 1.63 11.66 3.46
CA TYR A 329 1.29 10.97 4.70
C TYR A 329 1.06 11.97 5.83
N VAL A 330 0.02 11.75 6.62
CA VAL A 330 -0.31 12.55 7.81
C VAL A 330 -0.19 11.68 9.06
N GLN A 331 0.54 12.18 10.05
CA GLN A 331 0.79 11.45 11.32
C GLN A 331 -0.30 11.73 12.37
N SER A 332 -1.01 12.85 12.24
CA SER A 332 -2.12 13.25 13.10
C SER A 332 -3.26 13.83 12.27
N MET A 333 -4.48 13.74 12.79
CA MET A 333 -5.66 14.39 12.22
C MET A 333 -5.66 15.91 12.47
N ASP A 334 -4.77 16.39 13.35
CA ASP A 334 -4.52 17.82 13.57
C ASP A 334 -3.49 18.40 12.56
N ASP A 335 -3.01 17.59 11.60
CA ASP A 335 -2.14 18.09 10.51
C ASP A 335 -2.92 19.16 9.72
N PRO A 336 -2.36 20.37 9.49
CA PRO A 336 -3.05 21.42 8.77
C PRO A 336 -3.52 21.02 7.37
N LEU A 337 -2.88 20.04 6.73
CA LEU A 337 -3.33 19.52 5.44
C LEU A 337 -4.60 18.66 5.57
N TRP A 338 -4.77 17.96 6.69
CA TRP A 338 -5.94 17.12 6.93
C TRP A 338 -7.23 17.95 7.09
N GLU A 339 -7.12 19.12 7.71
CA GLU A 339 -8.24 20.04 7.97
C GLU A 339 -8.68 20.85 6.74
N GLN A 340 -7.84 20.96 5.71
CA GLN A 340 -8.13 21.72 4.49
C GLN A 340 -9.28 21.10 3.69
N THR A 341 -10.01 21.92 2.92
CA THR A 341 -10.96 21.47 1.89
C THR A 341 -10.22 20.95 0.65
N ASP A 342 -10.89 20.19 -0.23
CA ASP A 342 -10.23 19.63 -1.43
C ASP A 342 -9.65 20.74 -2.32
N SER A 343 -10.35 21.87 -2.48
CA SER A 343 -9.86 23.03 -3.24
C SER A 343 -8.64 23.73 -2.61
N GLU A 344 -8.54 23.74 -1.28
CA GLU A 344 -7.35 24.24 -0.57
C GLU A 344 -6.16 23.29 -0.75
N ILE A 345 -6.41 21.98 -0.73
CA ILE A 345 -5.41 20.95 -0.99
C ILE A 345 -4.89 21.04 -2.43
N GLU A 346 -5.78 21.15 -3.42
CA GLU A 346 -5.44 21.40 -4.82
C GLU A 346 -4.54 22.64 -4.94
N SER A 347 -4.94 23.76 -4.33
CA SER A 347 -4.16 25.00 -4.34
C SER A 347 -2.76 24.81 -3.73
N THR A 348 -2.67 24.03 -2.65
CA THR A 348 -1.41 23.70 -1.98
C THR A 348 -0.51 22.85 -2.88
N TRP A 349 -1.05 21.83 -3.54
CA TRP A 349 -0.34 21.00 -4.50
C TRP A 349 0.21 21.80 -5.66
N LEU A 350 -0.64 22.58 -6.33
CA LEU A 350 -0.23 23.37 -7.49
C LEU A 350 0.83 24.41 -7.14
N ALA A 351 0.71 25.08 -6.00
CA ALA A 351 1.74 26.02 -5.54
C ALA A 351 3.08 25.33 -5.26
N GLY A 352 3.05 24.12 -4.69
CA GLY A 352 4.25 23.29 -4.50
C GLY A 352 4.89 22.88 -5.82
N ILE A 353 4.09 22.40 -6.77
CA ILE A 353 4.56 21.98 -8.09
C ILE A 353 5.18 23.18 -8.84
N GLU A 354 4.51 24.34 -8.91
CA GLU A 354 5.06 25.55 -9.55
C GLU A 354 6.37 26.01 -8.94
N SER A 355 6.54 25.84 -7.63
CA SER A 355 7.78 26.21 -6.94
C SER A 355 8.96 25.32 -7.34
N LEU A 356 8.71 24.05 -7.64
CA LEU A 356 9.74 23.09 -8.05
C LEU A 356 9.93 23.08 -9.57
N PHE A 357 8.87 23.27 -10.35
CA PHE A 357 8.86 23.18 -11.81
C PHE A 357 8.40 24.52 -12.41
N PRO A 358 9.32 25.48 -12.65
CA PRO A 358 8.95 26.81 -13.14
C PRO A 358 8.29 26.84 -14.53
N ASP A 359 8.46 25.77 -15.31
CA ASP A 359 7.87 25.61 -16.64
C ASP A 359 6.46 24.98 -16.58
N PHE A 360 5.99 24.56 -15.40
CA PHE A 360 4.64 24.01 -15.23
C PHE A 360 3.57 25.09 -15.45
N ASP A 361 2.56 24.75 -16.26
CA ASP A 361 1.40 25.60 -16.53
C ASP A 361 0.12 24.98 -15.95
N ARG A 362 -0.58 25.73 -15.09
CA ARG A 362 -1.88 25.31 -14.54
C ARG A 362 -2.96 25.17 -15.61
N GLU A 363 -2.82 25.86 -16.75
CA GLU A 363 -3.78 25.73 -17.86
C GLU A 363 -3.76 24.33 -18.49
N ALA A 364 -2.71 23.53 -18.26
CA ALA A 364 -2.63 22.14 -18.72
C ALA A 364 -3.46 21.17 -17.87
N ILE A 365 -4.03 21.59 -16.73
CA ILE A 365 -4.80 20.71 -15.84
C ILE A 365 -6.21 20.51 -16.38
N ASN A 366 -6.62 19.25 -16.53
CA ASN A 366 -7.96 18.86 -16.94
C ASN A 366 -8.91 18.73 -15.74
N TRP A 367 -8.46 18.03 -14.70
CA TRP A 367 -9.20 17.80 -13.47
C TRP A 367 -8.28 17.36 -12.34
N ILE A 368 -8.76 17.52 -11.10
CA ILE A 368 -8.08 17.01 -9.90
C ILE A 368 -9.11 16.31 -9.02
N GLU A 369 -8.80 15.10 -8.59
CA GLU A 369 -9.62 14.33 -7.67
C GLU A 369 -8.81 14.01 -6.40
N THR A 370 -9.37 14.29 -5.23
CA THR A 370 -8.67 14.13 -3.95
C THR A 370 -9.31 13.05 -3.09
N SER A 371 -8.49 12.13 -2.60
CA SER A 371 -8.86 11.07 -1.66
C SER A 371 -8.13 11.23 -0.33
N ARG A 372 -8.86 10.98 0.75
CA ARG A 372 -8.32 11.02 2.12
C ARG A 372 -8.74 9.78 2.88
N ASN A 373 -7.78 9.18 3.58
CA ASN A 373 -8.09 8.08 4.46
C ASN A 373 -7.23 8.16 5.72
N ARG A 374 -7.89 8.02 6.88
CA ARG A 374 -7.31 8.18 8.21
C ARG A 374 -6.26 7.11 8.51
N ARG A 375 -6.38 5.95 7.86
CA ARG A 375 -5.53 4.78 8.09
C ARG A 375 -5.26 4.10 6.76
N THR A 376 -4.09 4.38 6.21
CA THR A 376 -3.68 3.88 4.88
C THR A 376 -2.42 3.04 4.95
N ALA A 377 -1.62 3.22 5.99
CA ALA A 377 -0.45 2.40 6.24
C ALA A 377 -0.24 2.20 7.75
N PRO A 378 0.15 1.00 8.19
CA PRO A 378 0.70 0.83 9.52
C PRO A 378 2.00 1.62 9.65
N VAL A 379 2.28 2.10 10.86
CA VAL A 379 3.62 2.54 11.22
C VAL A 379 4.34 1.30 11.74
N TYR A 380 5.37 0.84 11.01
CA TYR A 380 6.13 -0.36 11.34
C TYR A 380 7.15 -0.06 12.44
N GLU A 381 6.62 0.18 13.64
CA GLU A 381 7.39 0.47 14.84
C GLU A 381 8.27 -0.73 15.24
N ARG A 382 9.24 -0.48 16.13
CA ARG A 382 9.98 -1.57 16.78
C ARG A 382 9.03 -2.43 17.62
N GLY A 383 9.14 -3.75 17.53
CA GLY A 383 8.21 -4.69 18.16
C GLY A 383 6.85 -4.81 17.45
N TYR A 384 6.71 -4.38 16.20
CA TYR A 384 5.46 -4.44 15.43
C TYR A 384 4.83 -5.85 15.38
N LEU A 385 5.62 -6.92 15.29
CA LEU A 385 5.11 -8.30 15.26
C LEU A 385 4.46 -8.73 16.57
N GLU A 386 4.73 -8.03 17.68
CA GLU A 386 4.03 -8.26 18.95
C GLU A 386 2.64 -7.59 18.97
N THR A 387 2.41 -6.58 18.12
CA THR A 387 1.16 -5.80 18.08
C THR A 387 0.19 -6.26 16.98
N VAL A 388 0.65 -7.06 16.00
CA VAL A 388 -0.21 -7.56 14.92
C VAL A 388 -1.41 -8.33 15.47
N ILE A 389 -2.55 -8.14 14.81
CA ILE A 389 -3.79 -8.83 15.16
C ILE A 389 -3.73 -10.27 14.62
N PRO A 390 -3.97 -11.30 15.45
CA PRO A 390 -3.98 -12.68 14.99
C PRO A 390 -5.17 -12.92 14.04
N PHE A 391 -5.00 -13.83 13.09
CA PHE A 391 -6.05 -14.18 12.13
C PHE A 391 -7.27 -14.82 12.80
N ASP A 392 -7.05 -15.63 13.84
CA ASP A 392 -8.09 -16.28 14.65
C ASP A 392 -8.25 -15.54 15.99
N LEU A 393 -9.45 -15.01 16.24
CA LEU A 393 -9.77 -14.25 17.44
C LEU A 393 -10.52 -15.08 18.50
N GLN A 394 -10.58 -16.40 18.37
CA GLN A 394 -11.32 -17.27 19.30
C GLN A 394 -10.93 -17.04 20.77
N ALA A 395 -9.64 -16.88 21.06
CA ALA A 395 -9.16 -16.71 22.43
C ALA A 395 -9.54 -15.35 23.05
N ALA A 396 -9.78 -14.33 22.23
CA ALA A 396 -9.99 -12.95 22.68
C ALA A 396 -11.46 -12.51 22.56
N VAL A 397 -12.18 -12.99 21.54
CA VAL A 397 -13.55 -12.57 21.21
C VAL A 397 -14.52 -13.74 21.35
N GLY A 398 -14.26 -14.86 20.66
CA GLY A 398 -15.12 -16.04 20.68
C GLY A 398 -14.99 -16.86 19.39
N GLU A 399 -15.44 -18.11 19.42
CA GLU A 399 -15.31 -19.05 18.29
C GLU A 399 -16.02 -18.53 17.04
N GLY A 400 -15.38 -18.70 15.86
CA GLY A 400 -15.93 -18.26 14.59
C GLY A 400 -15.69 -16.76 14.26
N VAL A 401 -14.87 -16.04 15.03
CA VAL A 401 -14.49 -14.65 14.72
C VAL A 401 -13.04 -14.58 14.23
N TYR A 402 -12.84 -13.99 13.05
CA TYR A 402 -11.54 -13.91 12.39
C TYR A 402 -11.22 -12.50 11.90
N TYR A 403 -9.94 -12.21 11.71
CA TYR A 403 -9.45 -10.92 11.21
C TYR A 403 -8.54 -11.08 9.99
N ALA A 404 -8.88 -10.44 8.87
CA ALA A 404 -8.10 -10.46 7.62
C ALA A 404 -7.60 -9.06 7.21
N GLY A 405 -7.63 -8.08 8.12
CA GLY A 405 -7.33 -6.69 7.78
C GLY A 405 -5.84 -6.33 7.78
N MET A 406 -5.57 -5.03 7.55
CA MET A 406 -4.22 -4.50 7.34
C MET A 406 -3.29 -4.64 8.55
N ALA A 407 -3.82 -4.80 9.77
CA ALA A 407 -3.04 -4.99 10.98
C ALA A 407 -2.59 -6.45 11.22
N SER A 408 -2.78 -7.33 10.23
CA SER A 408 -2.41 -8.75 10.34
C SER A 408 -0.94 -8.98 9.95
N ARG A 409 -0.42 -10.16 10.29
CA ARG A 409 0.96 -10.56 9.98
C ARG A 409 1.27 -10.58 8.47
N ALA A 410 0.28 -10.79 7.61
CA ALA A 410 0.48 -10.83 6.15
C ALA A 410 0.91 -9.47 5.55
N GLN A 411 0.74 -8.38 6.30
CA GLN A 411 1.07 -7.02 5.87
C GLN A 411 2.39 -6.52 6.48
N TYR A 412 3.18 -7.44 7.04
CA TYR A 412 4.52 -7.19 7.55
C TYR A 412 5.58 -7.71 6.54
N PRO A 413 6.69 -7.00 6.36
CA PRO A 413 7.06 -5.71 6.98
C PRO A 413 6.64 -4.50 6.14
N GLU A 414 5.89 -4.70 5.05
CA GLU A 414 5.29 -3.62 4.28
C GLU A 414 3.90 -4.06 3.78
N ARG A 415 3.00 -3.08 3.65
CA ARG A 415 1.66 -3.29 3.16
C ARG A 415 1.65 -3.48 1.65
N SER A 416 0.79 -4.35 1.17
CA SER A 416 0.54 -4.49 -0.26
C SER A 416 -0.82 -5.11 -0.58
N LEU A 417 -1.18 -5.14 -1.86
CA LEU A 417 -2.37 -5.85 -2.33
C LEU A 417 -2.20 -7.36 -2.13
N ASP A 418 -1.00 -7.89 -2.37
CA ASP A 418 -0.64 -9.29 -2.12
C ASP A 418 -0.84 -9.68 -0.65
N GLY A 419 -0.31 -8.88 0.28
CA GLY A 419 -0.53 -9.10 1.71
C GLY A 419 -2.02 -9.10 2.08
N GLY A 420 -2.86 -8.39 1.33
CA GLY A 420 -4.31 -8.41 1.48
C GLY A 420 -4.93 -9.72 1.00
N VAL A 421 -4.53 -10.20 -0.18
CA VAL A 421 -4.92 -11.51 -0.71
C VAL A 421 -4.52 -12.62 0.26
N VAL A 422 -3.25 -12.64 0.68
CA VAL A 422 -2.71 -13.62 1.63
C VAL A 422 -3.49 -13.61 2.94
N ALA A 423 -3.80 -12.44 3.51
CA ALA A 423 -4.59 -12.34 4.73
C ALA A 423 -5.99 -12.96 4.56
N GLY A 424 -6.68 -12.61 3.47
CA GLY A 424 -8.03 -13.10 3.16
C GLY A 424 -8.07 -14.62 3.02
N GLU A 425 -7.15 -15.18 2.24
CA GLU A 425 -7.09 -16.62 2.01
C GLU A 425 -6.65 -17.42 3.22
N THR A 426 -5.69 -16.90 3.99
CA THR A 426 -5.25 -17.54 5.24
C THR A 426 -6.43 -17.68 6.20
N VAL A 427 -7.24 -16.63 6.36
CA VAL A 427 -8.44 -16.70 7.20
C VAL A 427 -9.49 -17.65 6.61
N ALA A 428 -9.71 -17.62 5.30
CA ALA A 428 -10.63 -18.56 4.65
C ALA A 428 -10.22 -20.02 4.90
N ASP A 429 -8.93 -20.35 4.79
CA ASP A 429 -8.42 -21.68 5.07
C ASP A 429 -8.58 -22.08 6.56
N LEU A 430 -8.43 -21.13 7.49
CA LEU A 430 -8.71 -21.36 8.92
C LEU A 430 -10.18 -21.70 9.16
N VAL A 431 -11.10 -20.94 8.55
CA VAL A 431 -12.55 -21.22 8.63
C VAL A 431 -12.87 -22.61 8.08
N LEU A 432 -12.24 -23.00 6.97
CA LEU A 432 -12.44 -24.32 6.36
C LEU A 432 -11.87 -25.48 7.18
N ALA A 433 -10.87 -25.23 8.03
CA ALA A 433 -10.20 -26.25 8.83
C ALA A 433 -10.91 -26.57 10.16
N GLN A 434 -11.83 -25.72 10.61
CA GLN A 434 -12.59 -25.93 11.85
C GLN A 434 -13.84 -26.83 11.67
N GLU A 435 -14.12 -27.26 10.44
CA GLU A 435 -15.19 -28.22 10.10
C GLU A 435 -14.65 -29.61 9.73
#